data_AF-A0A9N7URX9-F1
#
_entry.id   AF-A0A9N7URX9-F1
#
_cell.length_a   1.000
_cell.length_b   1.000
_cell.length_c   1.000
_cell.angle_alpha   90.00
_cell.angle_beta   90.00
_cell.angle_gamma   90.00
#
_symmetry.space_group_name_H-M   'P 1'
#
loop_
_entity.id
_entity.type
_entity.pdbx_description
1 polymer ?
#
loop_
_entity_poly.entity_id
_entity_poly.type
_entity_poly.pdbx_seq_one_letter_code
_entity_poly.pdbx_strand_id
1 'polypeptide(L)'
;MRFDHTIRCSVVPFDFNLDAVVNADGDINAYGKHSAQLYGKFLLKAQPLAFASSHECRASVTQQLDTCFSLETTFDNKMDNVLTPQEQKTSFRMKSKMNEHVFNQDMSVYNTPERTGIEVSGTILTNLINIDSADNQEFTVSGFLKYDKNTDSHIIQILFLTISLPS
;
A
#
# COMPACT_ATOMS: atom_id res chain seq x y z
N MET A 1 11.15 -9.98 -22.71
CA MET A 1 10.13 -9.08 -23.28
C MET A 1 10.06 -7.85 -22.41
N ARG A 2 10.11 -6.66 -22.99
CA ARG A 2 10.03 -5.40 -22.25
C ARG A 2 8.97 -4.49 -22.85
N PHE A 3 8.18 -3.88 -21.98
CA PHE A 3 7.13 -2.90 -22.29
C PHE A 3 7.38 -1.66 -21.44
N ASP A 4 7.30 -0.49 -22.07
CA ASP A 4 7.52 0.80 -21.42
C ASP A 4 6.55 1.80 -22.05
N HIS A 5 5.74 2.45 -21.23
CA HIS A 5 4.72 3.37 -21.69
C HIS A 5 4.54 4.52 -20.72
N THR A 6 4.37 5.71 -21.29
CA THR A 6 4.07 6.94 -20.55
C THR A 6 2.88 7.63 -21.20
N ILE A 7 1.94 8.09 -20.38
CA ILE A 7 0.78 8.89 -20.78
C ILE A 7 0.87 10.21 -20.03
N ARG A 8 0.68 11.31 -20.75
CA ARG A 8 0.55 12.64 -20.17
C ARG A 8 -0.65 13.34 -20.77
N CYS A 9 -1.45 13.98 -19.94
CA CYS A 9 -2.63 14.71 -20.35
C CYS A 9 -2.80 15.95 -19.48
N SER A 10 -3.05 17.08 -20.13
CA SER A 10 -3.35 18.35 -19.47
C SER A 10 -4.58 18.97 -20.10
N VAL A 11 -5.45 19.53 -19.28
CA VAL A 11 -6.70 20.17 -19.71
C VAL A 11 -6.82 21.54 -19.06
N VAL A 12 -7.40 22.50 -19.78
CA VAL A 12 -7.60 23.91 -19.38
C VAL A 12 -9.10 24.25 -19.44
N PRO A 13 -9.62 25.28 -18.73
CA PRO A 13 -8.93 26.31 -17.94
C PRO A 13 -8.65 25.93 -16.48
N PHE A 14 -9.13 24.78 -16.03
CA PHE A 14 -8.87 24.24 -14.70
C PHE A 14 -7.68 23.30 -14.82
N ASP A 15 -6.57 23.60 -14.13
CA ASP A 15 -5.28 22.91 -14.27
C ASP A 15 -5.34 21.43 -13.88
N PHE A 16 -5.98 20.64 -14.74
CA PHE A 16 -6.10 19.21 -14.65
C PHE A 16 -4.91 18.58 -15.34
N ASN A 17 -4.24 17.68 -14.64
CA ASN A 17 -3.05 17.00 -15.12
C ASN A 17 -3.08 15.53 -14.71
N LEU A 18 -2.87 14.67 -15.69
CA LEU A 18 -2.69 13.24 -15.51
C LEU A 18 -1.33 12.85 -16.08
N ASP A 19 -0.54 12.19 -15.26
CA ASP A 19 0.68 11.51 -15.66
C ASP A 19 0.57 10.04 -15.24
N ALA A 20 0.77 9.15 -16.19
CA ALA A 20 0.81 7.72 -15.93
C ALA A 20 2.03 7.09 -16.58
N VAL A 21 2.64 6.14 -15.88
CA VAL A 21 3.77 5.35 -16.36
C VAL A 21 3.48 3.90 -16.06
N VAL A 22 3.72 3.04 -17.06
CA VAL A 22 3.60 1.60 -16.93
C VAL A 22 4.80 0.95 -17.58
N ASN A 23 5.53 0.17 -16.80
CA ASN A 23 6.68 -0.60 -17.27
C ASN A 23 6.47 -2.06 -16.91
N ALA A 24 6.76 -2.95 -17.85
CA ALA A 24 6.81 -4.37 -17.59
C ALA A 24 8.06 -4.97 -18.21
N ASP A 25 8.67 -5.91 -17.49
CA ASP A 25 9.83 -6.66 -17.96
C ASP A 25 9.61 -8.14 -17.64
N GLY A 26 10.04 -9.01 -18.53
CA GLY A 26 9.88 -10.44 -18.43
C GLY A 26 11.06 -11.16 -19.07
N ASP A 27 11.62 -12.11 -18.35
CA ASP A 27 12.73 -12.95 -18.78
C ASP A 27 12.33 -14.43 -18.67
N ILE A 28 12.62 -15.20 -19.72
CA ILE A 28 12.22 -16.59 -19.86
C ILE A 28 13.42 -17.36 -20.41
N ASN A 29 14.00 -18.21 -19.57
CA ASN A 29 14.94 -19.22 -20.01
C ASN A 29 14.21 -20.56 -20.24
N ALA A 30 14.46 -21.22 -21.37
CA ALA A 30 13.85 -22.52 -21.66
C ALA A 30 14.50 -23.59 -20.77
N TYR A 31 13.67 -24.34 -20.02
CA TYR A 31 14.13 -25.28 -18.98
C TYR A 31 15.02 -24.58 -17.93
N GLY A 32 14.49 -23.52 -17.32
CA GLY A 32 15.26 -22.62 -16.46
C GLY A 32 14.40 -21.69 -15.61
N LYS A 33 14.98 -20.54 -15.22
CA LYS A 33 14.31 -19.50 -14.44
C LYS A 33 13.40 -18.65 -15.32
N HIS A 34 12.19 -18.37 -14.84
CA HIS A 34 11.28 -17.37 -15.40
C HIS A 34 11.12 -16.23 -14.40
N SER A 35 11.09 -14.99 -14.87
CA SER A 35 10.81 -13.85 -14.00
C SER A 35 10.04 -12.77 -14.74
N ALA A 36 9.15 -12.09 -14.04
CA ALA A 36 8.46 -10.93 -14.56
C ALA A 36 8.32 -9.86 -13.49
N GLN A 37 8.36 -8.61 -13.92
CA GLN A 37 8.22 -7.43 -13.10
C GLN A 37 7.26 -6.46 -13.77
N LEU A 38 6.42 -5.83 -12.97
CA LEU A 38 5.46 -4.82 -13.39
C LEU A 38 5.58 -3.63 -12.47
N TYR A 39 5.56 -2.45 -13.08
CA TYR A 39 5.52 -1.18 -12.41
C TYR A 39 4.45 -0.31 -13.03
N GLY A 40 3.59 0.26 -12.17
CA GLY A 40 2.58 1.24 -12.55
C GLY A 40 2.62 2.41 -11.59
N LYS A 41 2.57 3.62 -12.14
CA LYS A 41 2.43 4.85 -11.37
C LYS A 41 1.49 5.82 -12.06
N PHE A 42 0.59 6.38 -11.27
CA PHE A 42 -0.43 7.31 -11.71
C PHE A 42 -0.41 8.51 -10.77
N LEU A 43 -0.32 9.68 -11.38
CA LEU A 43 -0.31 10.97 -10.71
C LEU A 43 -1.40 11.80 -11.33
N LEU A 44 -2.28 12.28 -10.48
CA LEU A 44 -3.45 13.01 -10.89
C LEU A 44 -3.54 14.27 -10.08
N LYS A 45 -3.63 15.42 -10.74
CA LYS A 45 -3.79 16.73 -10.12
C LYS A 45 -4.96 17.45 -10.75
N ALA A 46 -5.71 18.18 -9.92
CA ALA A 46 -6.75 19.10 -10.34
C ALA A 46 -6.63 20.39 -9.52
N GLN A 47 -7.24 21.48 -9.99
CA GLN A 47 -7.18 22.83 -9.42
C GLN A 47 -8.52 23.56 -9.69
N PRO A 48 -8.89 24.61 -8.92
CA PRO A 48 -8.03 25.52 -8.13
C PRO A 48 -7.76 25.18 -6.67
N LEU A 49 -8.67 24.54 -5.92
CA LEU A 49 -8.53 24.37 -4.44
C LEU A 49 -8.64 22.92 -3.96
N ALA A 50 -8.48 21.97 -4.87
CA ALA A 50 -8.64 20.55 -4.55
C ALA A 50 -7.58 19.75 -5.27
N PHE A 51 -6.74 19.08 -4.49
CA PHE A 51 -5.54 18.39 -4.92
C PHE A 51 -5.72 16.91 -4.60
N ALA A 52 -5.78 16.06 -5.62
CA ALA A 52 -4.66 15.35 -6.23
C ALA A 52 -4.28 14.09 -5.49
N SER A 53 -4.07 13.06 -6.30
CA SER A 53 -3.96 11.68 -5.92
C SER A 53 -2.76 11.05 -6.61
N SER A 54 -2.23 10.05 -5.95
CA SER A 54 -1.09 9.29 -6.41
C SER A 54 -1.36 7.83 -6.10
N HIS A 55 -1.14 7.01 -7.11
CA HIS A 55 -1.19 5.58 -6.99
C HIS A 55 0.05 4.97 -7.60
N GLU A 56 0.69 4.09 -6.84
CA GLU A 56 1.88 3.40 -7.26
C GLU A 56 1.75 1.93 -6.91
N CYS A 57 2.09 1.09 -7.88
CA CYS A 57 1.95 -0.35 -7.79
C CYS A 57 3.19 -1.01 -8.39
N ARG A 58 3.68 -2.03 -7.70
CA ARG A 58 4.80 -2.85 -8.11
C ARG A 58 4.45 -4.30 -7.86
N ALA A 59 4.72 -5.12 -8.85
CA ALA A 59 4.56 -6.55 -8.73
C ALA A 59 5.77 -7.23 -9.33
N SER A 60 6.17 -8.36 -8.75
CA SER A 60 7.14 -9.23 -9.36
C SER A 60 6.83 -10.69 -9.09
N VAL A 61 7.31 -11.53 -9.98
CA VAL A 61 7.24 -12.97 -9.88
C VAL A 61 8.54 -13.55 -10.40
N THR A 62 9.03 -14.58 -9.73
CA THR A 62 10.20 -15.35 -10.12
C THR A 62 9.94 -16.81 -9.84
N GLN A 63 10.18 -17.65 -10.84
CA GLN A 63 9.92 -19.08 -10.82
C GLN A 63 11.16 -19.86 -11.25
N GLN A 64 11.45 -20.96 -10.58
CA GLN A 64 12.53 -21.89 -10.92
C GLN A 64 11.97 -23.29 -11.22
N LEU A 65 12.38 -23.90 -12.34
CA LEU A 65 11.74 -25.10 -12.88
C LEU A 65 12.57 -26.40 -12.77
N ASP A 66 13.89 -26.34 -12.62
CA ASP A 66 14.71 -27.49 -13.00
C ASP A 66 14.87 -28.62 -11.96
N THR A 67 14.86 -28.38 -10.64
CA THR A 67 15.01 -29.49 -9.66
C THR A 67 14.43 -29.24 -8.25
N CYS A 68 13.58 -28.23 -8.06
CA CYS A 68 12.66 -28.06 -6.94
C CYS A 68 11.89 -26.78 -7.25
N PHE A 69 10.57 -26.84 -7.36
CA PHE A 69 9.78 -25.67 -7.70
C PHE A 69 9.92 -24.60 -6.61
N SER A 70 10.51 -23.46 -6.94
CA SER A 70 10.57 -22.26 -6.09
C SER A 70 9.83 -21.13 -6.79
N LEU A 71 8.95 -20.46 -6.05
CA LEU A 71 8.11 -19.39 -6.57
C LEU A 71 8.11 -18.23 -5.59
N GLU A 72 8.81 -17.18 -5.98
CA GLU A 72 8.84 -15.92 -5.28
C GLU A 72 7.88 -14.97 -5.98
N THR A 73 7.07 -14.31 -5.17
CA THR A 73 6.19 -13.23 -5.63
C THR A 73 6.45 -12.06 -4.72
N THR A 74 6.28 -10.85 -5.24
CA THR A 74 6.19 -9.66 -4.42
C THR A 74 5.11 -8.78 -4.99
N PHE A 75 4.48 -8.06 -4.08
CA PHE A 75 3.46 -7.09 -4.39
C PHE A 75 3.68 -5.92 -3.45
N ASP A 76 3.46 -4.74 -3.97
CA ASP A 76 3.61 -3.49 -3.27
C ASP A 76 2.63 -2.52 -3.92
N ASN A 77 1.91 -1.84 -3.04
CA ASN A 77 0.91 -0.89 -3.43
C ASN A 77 1.02 0.30 -2.49
N LYS A 78 0.74 1.48 -3.02
CA LYS A 78 0.84 2.71 -2.28
C LYS A 78 -0.14 3.68 -2.85
N MET A 79 -0.97 4.25 -1.99
CA MET A 79 -2.06 5.05 -2.51
C MET A 79 -2.56 6.11 -1.56
N ASP A 80 -3.04 7.17 -2.19
CA ASP A 80 -4.08 8.09 -1.78
C ASP A 80 -3.69 9.29 -0.96
N ASN A 81 -4.06 10.41 -1.57
CA ASN A 81 -3.99 11.73 -1.00
C ASN A 81 -5.19 12.50 -1.52
N VAL A 82 -5.78 13.29 -0.63
CA VAL A 82 -6.81 14.25 -0.94
C VAL A 82 -6.53 15.44 -0.05
N LEU A 83 -6.39 16.59 -0.68
CA LEU A 83 -6.10 17.84 0.01
C LEU A 83 -7.00 18.93 -0.53
N THR A 84 -7.80 19.44 0.38
CA THR A 84 -8.65 20.61 0.23
C THR A 84 -8.53 21.43 1.50
N PRO A 85 -8.96 22.71 1.50
CA PRO A 85 -8.98 23.52 2.71
C PRO A 85 -9.78 22.90 3.86
N GLN A 86 -10.82 22.12 3.55
CA GLN A 86 -11.70 21.52 4.55
C GLN A 86 -11.27 20.11 4.93
N GLU A 87 -10.66 19.39 4.00
CA GLU A 87 -10.37 17.97 4.17
C GLU A 87 -8.97 17.65 3.68
N GLN A 88 -8.19 17.05 4.57
CA GLN A 88 -6.85 16.57 4.29
C GLN A 88 -6.79 15.13 4.70
N LYS A 89 -6.57 14.23 3.74
CA LYS A 89 -6.52 12.79 4.00
C LYS A 89 -5.41 12.19 3.19
N THR A 90 -4.65 11.33 3.85
CA THR A 90 -3.68 10.45 3.24
C THR A 90 -3.96 9.06 3.74
N SER A 91 -3.92 8.11 2.84
CA SER A 91 -3.88 6.71 3.22
C SER A 91 -2.60 6.11 2.71
N PHE A 92 -2.27 4.95 3.24
CA PHE A 92 -1.16 4.17 2.78
C PHE A 92 -1.44 2.73 3.10
N ARG A 93 -1.13 1.85 2.15
CA ARG A 93 -1.43 0.43 2.28
C ARG A 93 -0.39 -0.39 1.58
N MET A 94 0.47 -1.03 2.35
CA MET A 94 1.45 -1.96 1.84
C MET A 94 0.95 -3.39 1.99
N LYS A 95 1.16 -4.19 0.96
CA LYS A 95 0.82 -5.61 0.99
C LYS A 95 1.88 -6.40 0.28
N SER A 96 2.64 -7.13 1.05
CA SER A 96 3.71 -7.96 0.56
C SER A 96 3.41 -9.41 0.87
N LYS A 97 3.78 -10.25 -0.08
CA LYS A 97 3.71 -11.68 0.06
C LYS A 97 5.04 -12.19 -0.42
N MET A 98 5.55 -13.21 0.24
CA MET A 98 6.79 -13.87 -0.12
C MET A 98 6.64 -15.32 0.27
N ASN A 99 6.60 -16.19 -0.73
CA ASN A 99 6.32 -17.61 -0.53
C ASN A 99 5.02 -17.78 0.29
N GLU A 100 5.08 -18.38 1.48
CA GLU A 100 3.92 -18.56 2.37
C GLU A 100 3.73 -17.45 3.42
N HIS A 101 4.58 -16.42 3.41
CA HIS A 101 4.52 -15.34 4.38
C HIS A 101 3.82 -14.13 3.79
N VAL A 102 2.92 -13.56 4.58
CA VAL A 102 2.14 -12.38 4.18
C VAL A 102 2.37 -11.28 5.19
N PHE A 103 2.46 -10.08 4.66
CA PHE A 103 2.67 -8.88 5.42
C PHE A 103 1.77 -7.78 4.88
N ASN A 104 0.84 -7.32 5.73
CA ASN A 104 -0.08 -6.26 5.41
C ASN A 104 0.16 -5.09 6.35
N GLN A 105 0.11 -3.89 5.82
CA GLN A 105 0.15 -2.67 6.59
C GLN A 105 -0.84 -1.68 6.04
N ASP A 106 -1.51 -1.00 6.95
CA ASP A 106 -2.45 0.06 6.66
C ASP A 106 -2.12 1.25 7.56
N MET A 107 -2.26 2.42 6.98
CA MET A 107 -2.15 3.68 7.66
C MET A 107 -3.14 4.66 7.06
N SER A 108 -3.79 5.40 7.94
CA SER A 108 -4.67 6.49 7.56
C SER A 108 -4.34 7.69 8.42
N VAL A 109 -4.24 8.84 7.76
CA VAL A 109 -4.06 10.13 8.40
C VAL A 109 -5.12 11.04 7.82
N TYR A 110 -5.88 11.67 8.68
CA TYR A 110 -6.94 12.55 8.26
C TYR A 110 -7.03 13.74 9.18
N ASN A 111 -7.40 14.86 8.58
CA ASN A 111 -7.69 16.10 9.24
C ASN A 111 -8.90 16.70 8.53
N THR A 112 -10.03 16.61 9.18
CA THR A 112 -11.33 17.13 8.73
C THR A 112 -11.81 18.18 9.74
N PRO A 113 -12.89 18.92 9.45
CA PRO A 113 -13.42 19.87 10.41
C PRO A 113 -13.84 19.22 11.73
N GLU A 114 -14.18 17.92 11.71
CA GLU A 114 -14.71 17.15 12.83
C GLU A 114 -13.64 16.43 13.63
N ARG A 115 -12.57 15.99 12.96
CA ARG A 115 -11.56 15.19 13.62
C ARG A 115 -10.22 15.27 12.94
N THR A 116 -9.19 15.13 13.76
CA THR A 116 -7.85 14.84 13.24
C THR A 116 -7.39 13.53 13.84
N GLY A 117 -6.77 12.68 13.04
CA GLY A 117 -6.37 11.38 13.54
C GLY A 117 -5.41 10.63 12.65
N ILE A 118 -4.75 9.69 13.30
CA ILE A 118 -3.84 8.73 12.72
C ILE A 118 -4.33 7.36 13.15
N GLU A 119 -4.40 6.45 12.20
CA GLU A 119 -4.73 5.05 12.40
C GLU A 119 -3.65 4.22 11.72
N VAL A 120 -3.16 3.20 12.43
CA VAL A 120 -2.16 2.26 11.90
C VAL A 120 -2.58 0.84 12.22
N SER A 121 -2.28 -0.06 11.30
CA SER A 121 -2.36 -1.49 11.56
C SER A 121 -1.34 -2.24 10.72
N GLY A 122 -0.80 -3.31 11.29
CA GLY A 122 0.06 -4.26 10.62
C GLY A 122 -0.39 -5.67 10.96
N THR A 123 -0.41 -6.54 9.97
CA THR A 123 -0.72 -7.95 10.14
C THR A 123 0.36 -8.77 9.44
N ILE A 124 0.94 -9.71 10.17
CA ILE A 124 1.95 -10.63 9.66
C ILE A 124 1.39 -12.04 9.78
N LEU A 125 1.35 -12.78 8.68
CA LEU A 125 1.07 -14.20 8.66
C LEU A 125 2.36 -14.93 8.35
N THR A 126 2.92 -15.60 9.35
CA THR A 126 4.20 -16.27 9.19
C THR A 126 4.41 -17.33 10.27
N ASN A 127 5.01 -18.46 9.90
CA ASN A 127 5.39 -19.53 10.82
C ASN A 127 6.73 -19.22 11.48
N LEU A 128 7.37 -18.13 11.03
CA LEU A 128 8.73 -17.78 11.40
C LEU A 128 8.84 -17.25 12.84
N ILE A 129 7.75 -16.72 13.40
CA ILE A 129 7.70 -16.23 14.79
C ILE A 129 6.74 -17.06 15.66
N ASN A 130 6.30 -18.20 15.14
CA ASN A 130 5.56 -19.20 15.89
C ASN A 130 6.58 -20.10 16.61
N ILE A 131 6.54 -20.14 17.94
CA ILE A 131 7.45 -20.96 18.76
C ILE A 131 6.91 -22.39 18.92
N ASP A 132 5.60 -22.58 18.69
CA ASP A 132 4.86 -23.78 19.06
C ASP A 132 4.57 -24.70 17.87
N SER A 133 4.56 -24.18 16.63
CA SER A 133 4.38 -25.01 15.45
C SER A 133 5.11 -24.48 14.20
N ALA A 134 5.31 -25.37 13.22
CA ALA A 134 5.83 -25.02 11.90
C ALA A 134 4.77 -24.33 11.01
N ASP A 135 3.59 -24.03 11.56
CA ASP A 135 2.47 -23.46 10.81
C ASP A 135 2.48 -21.94 10.83
N ASN A 136 2.07 -21.33 9.71
CA ASN A 136 2.03 -19.88 9.61
C ASN A 136 0.99 -19.33 10.58
N GLN A 137 1.41 -18.39 11.42
CA GLN A 137 0.57 -17.82 12.46
C GLN A 137 0.40 -16.32 12.22
N GLU A 138 -0.80 -15.82 12.51
CA GLU A 138 -1.14 -14.42 12.30
C GLU A 138 -0.88 -13.59 13.55
N PHE A 139 -0.20 -12.47 13.37
CA PHE A 139 0.11 -11.49 14.38
C PHE A 139 -0.40 -10.16 13.91
N THR A 140 -1.31 -9.58 14.68
CA THR A 140 -1.88 -8.28 14.36
C THR A 140 -1.47 -7.25 15.39
N VAL A 141 -1.06 -6.10 14.89
CA VAL A 141 -0.75 -4.91 15.64
C VAL A 141 -1.63 -3.80 15.11
N SER A 142 -2.31 -3.07 15.98
CA SER A 142 -3.05 -1.87 15.60
C SER A 142 -2.94 -0.78 16.64
N GLY A 143 -3.16 0.46 16.22
CA GLY A 143 -3.12 1.62 17.09
C GLY A 143 -3.76 2.82 16.42
N PHE A 144 -4.22 3.76 17.22
CA PHE A 144 -4.74 5.03 16.72
C PHE A 144 -4.58 6.16 17.72
N LEU A 145 -4.55 7.37 17.20
CA LEU A 145 -4.66 8.62 17.92
C LEU A 145 -5.71 9.46 17.21
N LYS A 146 -6.78 9.84 17.90
CA LYS A 146 -7.89 10.60 17.31
C LYS A 146 -8.25 11.76 18.21
N TYR A 147 -8.56 12.90 17.61
CA TYR A 147 -9.02 14.09 18.29
C TYR A 147 -10.36 14.50 17.72
N ASP A 148 -11.34 14.70 18.59
CA ASP A 148 -12.67 15.21 18.25
C ASP A 148 -12.69 16.75 18.34
N LYS A 149 -13.01 17.39 17.22
CA LYS A 149 -13.14 18.85 17.07
C LYS A 149 -14.59 19.34 17.23
N ASN A 150 -15.56 18.44 17.24
CA ASN A 150 -16.99 18.78 17.14
C ASN A 150 -17.66 19.08 18.48
N THR A 151 -16.99 18.81 19.59
CA THR A 151 -17.54 18.94 20.94
C THR A 151 -16.91 20.12 21.68
N ASP A 152 -17.71 20.83 22.49
CA ASP A 152 -17.21 21.86 23.43
C ASP A 152 -16.23 21.29 24.47
N SER A 153 -16.13 19.95 24.55
CA SER A 153 -15.10 19.21 25.26
C SER A 153 -14.14 18.58 24.26
N HIS A 154 -12.88 18.99 24.29
CA HIS A 154 -11.84 18.49 23.38
C HIS A 154 -11.38 17.08 23.77
N ILE A 155 -11.92 16.04 23.13
CA ILE A 155 -11.62 14.63 23.44
C ILE A 155 -10.42 14.13 22.63
N ILE A 156 -9.40 13.64 23.32
CA ILE A 156 -8.26 12.91 22.73
C ILE A 156 -8.44 11.42 23.03
N GLN A 157 -8.60 10.61 21.99
CA GLN A 157 -8.64 9.15 22.09
C GLN A 157 -7.28 8.57 21.71
N ILE A 158 -6.72 7.76 22.61
CA ILE A 158 -5.41 7.14 22.40
C ILE A 158 -5.51 5.64 22.64
N LEU A 159 -5.18 4.87 21.60
CA LEU A 159 -4.87 3.45 21.72
C LEU A 159 -3.45 3.25 21.22
N PHE A 160 -2.51 3.18 22.17
CA PHE A 160 -1.08 3.16 21.83
C PHE A 160 -0.68 1.89 21.08
N LEU A 161 -1.18 0.71 21.48
CA LEU A 161 -0.87 -0.55 20.83
C LEU A 161 -1.84 -1.64 21.27
N THR A 162 -2.43 -2.35 20.31
CA THR A 162 -3.08 -3.64 20.54
C THR A 162 -2.29 -4.70 19.80
N ILE A 163 -1.81 -5.69 20.54
CA ILE A 163 -1.18 -6.89 19.98
C ILE A 163 -2.20 -8.02 20.14
N SER A 164 -2.64 -8.57 19.02
CA SER A 164 -3.39 -9.82 18.99
C SER A 164 -2.39 -10.93 18.71
N LEU A 165 -2.23 -11.81 19.70
CA LEU A 165 -1.54 -13.07 19.52
C LEU A 165 -2.55 -14.16 19.13
N PRO A 166 -2.12 -15.12 18.33
CA PRO A 166 -2.91 -16.30 17.99
C PRO A 166 -3.18 -17.16 19.24
N SER A 167 -4.40 -17.71 19.35
CA SER A 167 -4.88 -18.53 20.47
C SER A 167 -4.39 -19.97 20.43
#